data_AF-A0A6A6MRL5-F1
#
_entry.id   AF-A0A6A6MRL5-F1
#
_cell.length_a   1.000
_cell.length_b   1.000
_cell.length_c   1.000
_cell.angle_alpha   90.00
_cell.angle_beta   90.00
_cell.angle_gamma   90.00
#
_symmetry.space_group_name_H-M   'P 1'
#
loop_
_entity.id
_entity.type
_entity.pdbx_description
1 polymer ?
#
loop_
_entity_poly.entity_id
_entity_poly.type
_entity_poly.pdbx_seq_one_letter_code
_entity_poly.pdbx_strand_id
1 'polypeptide(L)'
;MQNESMEYLATIEGLELQVQRLEEKLKKQTQEFSESLISINGLESQVKAMEKELEKQAQGFENDLDAMMQAKIDQEQRAIHAEEALRKTRWKNAMTAERLQEEFRKLSVEMAGKFDENEKLMMKAMTEANELRFQNQNLEERLQKADEELSLIRDQNRIRMEELLTQLDLKTKHIEHMSLELEATSQQLRCAQKHKEEKQEAFSVEIQMLNAKIEMLTKEKNHIPGQAEQVKISDETDKTKTSVEETEVLIERWIRERDELERNFVLAKKEAERAQEELFILRSLKNEKETLFDKLSSEADSLRSQHIELKNSLSKEELEKEKLQKQVLELKHELHKTKEGSKLKNNNNGATFPEGKNCTPTYNENWGTKRAAINTAKVKESEERKDKREKLQHSETTTTERMSAKKEVSVATLDRDDSNLAELLTEMELLRERNKSMGSELKDMQERYSEISLKFAEVEGERQQLVMTVRNLKSGKKN
;
A
#
# COMPACT_ATOMS: atom_id res chain seq x y z
N MET A 1 -35.54 45.99 -150.36
CA MET A 1 -35.97 47.19 -149.60
C MET A 1 -37.22 46.92 -148.75
N GLN A 2 -38.43 46.67 -149.28
CA GLN A 2 -39.63 46.47 -148.43
C GLN A 2 -39.73 45.09 -147.75
N ASN A 3 -39.34 44.00 -148.41
CA ASN A 3 -39.44 42.65 -147.84
C ASN A 3 -38.39 42.39 -146.74
N GLU A 4 -37.16 42.85 -146.96
CA GLU A 4 -36.08 42.80 -145.96
C GLU A 4 -36.46 43.59 -144.70
N SER A 5 -37.09 44.76 -144.85
CA SER A 5 -37.56 45.56 -143.71
C SER A 5 -38.65 44.86 -142.88
N MET A 6 -39.47 44.02 -143.51
CA MET A 6 -40.53 43.27 -142.83
C MET A 6 -39.97 42.04 -142.09
N GLU A 7 -38.94 41.39 -142.66
CA GLU A 7 -38.18 40.34 -141.98
C GLU A 7 -37.38 40.87 -140.77
N TYR A 8 -36.78 42.07 -140.88
CA TYR A 8 -36.15 42.75 -139.75
C TYR A 8 -37.16 43.12 -138.65
N LEU A 9 -38.36 43.58 -138.99
CA LEU A 9 -39.40 43.88 -138.00
C LEU A 9 -39.87 42.62 -137.25
N ALA A 10 -40.13 41.53 -137.97
CA ALA A 10 -40.57 40.27 -137.37
C ALA A 10 -39.49 39.62 -136.48
N THR A 11 -38.22 39.77 -136.83
CA THR A 11 -37.10 39.33 -135.98
C THR A 11 -36.95 40.22 -134.74
N ILE A 12 -37.15 41.54 -134.85
CA ILE A 12 -37.21 42.46 -133.71
C ILE A 12 -38.34 42.09 -132.76
N GLU A 13 -39.58 41.90 -133.24
CA GLU A 13 -40.74 41.50 -132.42
C GLU A 13 -40.50 40.14 -131.73
N GLY A 14 -39.87 39.19 -132.42
CA GLY A 14 -39.50 37.89 -131.84
C GLY A 14 -38.46 38.01 -130.72
N LEU A 15 -37.47 38.90 -130.87
CA LEU A 15 -36.48 39.21 -129.84
C LEU A 15 -37.11 39.93 -128.65
N GLU A 16 -38.03 40.87 -128.87
CA GLU A 16 -38.78 41.56 -127.81
C GLU A 16 -39.59 40.57 -126.95
N LEU A 17 -40.31 39.63 -127.57
CA LEU A 17 -41.01 38.56 -126.85
C LEU A 17 -40.06 37.63 -126.08
N GLN A 18 -38.84 37.43 -126.56
CA GLN A 18 -37.81 36.69 -125.82
C GLN A 18 -37.31 37.47 -124.61
N VAL A 19 -37.04 38.77 -124.77
CA VAL A 19 -36.65 39.66 -123.66
C VAL A 19 -37.74 39.68 -122.59
N GLN A 20 -39.01 39.87 -122.96
CA GLN A 20 -40.12 39.89 -122.01
C GLN A 20 -40.26 38.57 -121.22
N ARG A 21 -40.14 37.41 -121.89
CA ARG A 21 -40.16 36.11 -121.19
C ARG A 21 -38.98 35.93 -120.23
N LEU A 22 -37.81 36.44 -120.59
CA LEU A 22 -36.64 36.40 -119.71
C LEU A 22 -36.81 37.35 -118.52
N GLU A 23 -37.38 38.53 -118.72
CA GLU A 23 -37.70 39.48 -117.65
C GLU A 23 -38.72 38.91 -116.66
N GLU A 24 -39.78 38.25 -117.14
CA GLU A 24 -40.76 37.59 -116.28
C GLU A 24 -40.13 36.44 -115.46
N LYS A 25 -39.27 35.63 -116.08
CA LYS A 25 -38.51 34.58 -115.38
C LYS A 25 -37.59 35.19 -114.33
N LEU A 26 -36.86 36.25 -114.67
CA LEU A 26 -35.98 36.96 -113.75
C LEU A 26 -36.75 37.53 -112.56
N LYS A 27 -37.94 38.09 -112.79
CA LYS A 27 -38.82 38.61 -111.74
C LYS A 27 -39.30 37.50 -110.80
N LYS A 28 -39.74 36.36 -111.35
CA LYS A 28 -40.14 35.18 -110.55
C LYS A 28 -38.98 34.66 -109.71
N GLN A 29 -37.81 34.49 -110.31
CA GLN A 29 -36.60 34.07 -109.58
C GLN A 29 -36.21 35.07 -108.49
N THR A 30 -36.29 36.38 -108.78
CA THR A 30 -36.00 37.43 -107.79
C THR A 30 -36.96 37.35 -106.60
N GLN A 31 -38.24 37.07 -106.84
CA GLN A 31 -39.23 36.87 -105.79
C GLN A 31 -38.96 35.58 -105.00
N GLU A 32 -38.67 34.46 -105.66
CA GLU A 32 -38.31 33.20 -104.98
C GLU A 32 -37.05 33.35 -104.11
N PHE A 33 -36.04 34.10 -104.58
CA PHE A 33 -34.85 34.40 -103.79
C PHE A 33 -35.16 35.32 -102.60
N SER A 34 -36.08 36.28 -102.72
CA SER A 34 -36.45 37.16 -101.60
C SER A 34 -37.24 36.40 -100.53
N GLU A 35 -38.17 35.53 -100.93
CA GLU A 35 -38.90 34.63 -100.02
C GLU A 35 -37.97 33.64 -99.32
N SER A 36 -36.99 33.09 -100.06
CA SER A 36 -35.94 32.23 -99.51
C SER A 36 -35.06 32.98 -98.51
N LEU A 37 -34.67 34.23 -98.83
CA LEU A 37 -33.86 35.07 -97.95
C LEU A 37 -34.58 35.39 -96.63
N ILE A 38 -35.89 35.68 -96.68
CA ILE A 38 -36.72 35.88 -95.49
C ILE A 38 -36.73 34.61 -94.64
N SER A 39 -36.92 33.45 -95.27
CA SER A 39 -36.94 32.15 -94.59
C SER A 39 -35.59 31.82 -93.93
N ILE A 40 -34.48 32.06 -94.64
CA ILE A 40 -33.12 31.88 -94.11
C ILE A 40 -32.88 32.79 -92.91
N ASN A 41 -33.26 34.07 -92.99
CA ASN A 41 -33.07 35.02 -91.88
C ASN A 41 -33.90 34.64 -90.63
N GLY A 42 -35.11 34.09 -90.84
CA GLY A 42 -35.93 33.51 -89.77
C GLY A 42 -35.26 32.32 -89.08
N LEU A 43 -34.70 31.39 -89.86
CA LEU A 43 -33.96 30.24 -89.33
C LEU A 43 -32.67 30.67 -88.61
N GLU A 44 -31.92 31.63 -89.15
CA GLU A 44 -30.71 32.15 -88.51
C GLU A 44 -31.02 32.80 -87.16
N SER A 45 -32.14 33.53 -87.07
CA SER A 45 -32.61 34.11 -85.80
C SER A 45 -32.97 33.04 -84.77
N GLN A 46 -33.57 31.93 -85.21
CA GLN A 46 -33.88 30.79 -84.35
C GLN A 46 -32.62 30.07 -83.86
N VAL A 47 -31.63 29.85 -84.74
CA VAL A 47 -30.34 29.25 -84.38
C VAL A 47 -29.63 30.12 -83.35
N LYS A 48 -29.56 31.44 -83.56
CA LYS A 48 -28.98 32.39 -82.58
C LYS A 48 -29.70 32.37 -81.23
N ALA A 49 -31.02 32.21 -81.22
CA ALA A 49 -31.78 32.09 -79.98
C ALA A 49 -31.47 30.77 -79.25
N MET A 50 -31.38 29.67 -80.00
CA MET A 50 -30.99 28.35 -79.45
C MET A 50 -29.56 28.33 -78.92
N GLU A 51 -28.59 28.92 -79.64
CA GLU A 51 -27.20 29.04 -79.18
C GLU A 51 -27.12 29.78 -77.84
N LYS A 52 -27.82 30.91 -77.71
CA LYS A 52 -27.90 31.66 -76.45
C LYS A 52 -28.53 30.86 -75.32
N GLU A 53 -29.53 30.04 -75.61
CA GLU A 53 -30.15 29.18 -74.60
C GLU A 53 -29.20 28.06 -74.15
N LEU A 54 -28.50 27.42 -75.10
CA LEU A 54 -27.48 26.41 -74.79
C LEU A 54 -26.32 26.98 -73.98
N GLU A 55 -25.86 28.19 -74.31
CA GLU A 55 -24.82 28.89 -73.56
C GLU A 55 -25.26 29.22 -72.13
N LYS A 56 -26.50 29.70 -71.95
CA LYS A 56 -27.07 29.92 -70.61
C LYS A 56 -27.17 28.63 -69.81
N GLN A 57 -27.59 27.52 -70.43
CA GLN A 57 -27.63 26.22 -69.77
C GLN A 57 -26.24 25.73 -69.38
N ALA A 58 -25.26 25.85 -70.28
CA ALA A 58 -23.87 25.49 -70.00
C ALA A 58 -23.31 26.30 -68.81
N GLN A 59 -23.55 27.61 -68.78
CA GLN A 59 -23.14 28.46 -67.66
C GLN A 59 -23.86 28.10 -66.36
N GLY A 60 -25.16 27.76 -66.43
CA GLY A 60 -25.93 27.27 -65.28
C GLY A 60 -25.30 26.02 -64.68
N PHE A 61 -24.96 25.03 -65.51
CA PHE A 61 -24.28 23.81 -65.06
C PHE A 61 -22.89 24.08 -64.48
N GLU A 62 -22.10 24.99 -65.07
CA GLU A 62 -20.80 25.37 -64.52
C GLU A 62 -20.92 26.00 -63.13
N ASN A 63 -21.87 26.92 -62.96
CA ASN A 63 -22.14 27.56 -61.67
C ASN A 63 -22.62 26.55 -60.61
N ASP A 64 -23.49 25.60 -60.99
CA ASP A 64 -23.98 24.55 -60.10
C ASP A 64 -22.85 23.60 -59.68
N LEU A 65 -21.95 23.25 -60.60
CA LEU A 65 -20.77 22.43 -60.32
C LEU A 65 -19.81 23.15 -59.37
N ASP A 66 -19.55 24.43 -59.57
CA ASP A 66 -18.71 25.23 -58.69
C ASP A 66 -19.34 25.36 -57.29
N ALA A 67 -20.65 25.63 -57.20
CA ALA A 67 -21.36 25.68 -55.93
C ALA A 67 -21.33 24.33 -55.20
N MET A 68 -21.52 23.22 -55.92
CA MET A 68 -21.38 21.87 -55.38
C MET A 68 -19.95 21.61 -54.89
N MET A 69 -18.94 22.02 -55.65
CA MET A 69 -17.54 21.84 -55.29
C MET A 69 -17.19 22.62 -54.01
N GLN A 70 -17.60 23.89 -53.90
CA GLN A 70 -17.38 24.70 -52.69
C GLN A 70 -18.10 24.10 -51.48
N ALA A 71 -19.37 23.72 -51.62
CA ALA A 71 -20.13 23.09 -50.54
C ALA A 71 -19.48 21.77 -50.06
N LYS A 72 -18.93 20.98 -50.99
CA LYS A 72 -18.19 19.75 -50.66
C LYS A 72 -16.89 20.05 -49.91
N ILE A 73 -16.12 21.06 -50.35
CA ILE A 73 -14.90 21.50 -49.65
C ILE A 73 -15.23 21.94 -48.23
N ASP A 74 -16.26 22.76 -48.04
CA ASP A 74 -16.67 23.24 -46.70
C ASP A 74 -17.15 22.09 -45.80
N GLN A 75 -17.82 21.09 -46.38
CA GLN A 75 -18.22 19.88 -45.65
C GLN A 75 -16.99 19.06 -45.22
N GLU A 76 -16.02 18.84 -46.11
CA GLU A 76 -14.79 18.12 -45.80
C GLU A 76 -13.97 18.84 -44.72
N GLN A 77 -13.84 20.17 -44.81
CA GLN A 77 -13.16 20.97 -43.79
C GLN A 77 -13.84 20.84 -42.42
N ARG A 78 -15.17 20.96 -42.35
CA ARG A 78 -15.93 20.76 -41.11
C ARG A 78 -15.73 19.37 -40.53
N ALA A 79 -15.72 18.33 -41.37
CA ALA A 79 -15.47 16.96 -40.95
C ALA A 79 -14.06 16.79 -40.36
N ILE A 80 -13.03 17.35 -41.01
CA ILE A 80 -11.64 17.33 -40.52
C ILE A 80 -11.54 18.01 -39.15
N HIS A 81 -12.11 19.21 -39.00
CA HIS A 81 -12.05 19.96 -37.74
C HIS A 81 -12.75 19.21 -36.59
N ALA A 82 -13.91 18.60 -36.88
CA ALA A 82 -14.61 17.77 -35.90
C ALA A 82 -13.80 16.51 -35.51
N GLU A 83 -13.15 15.87 -36.48
CA GLU A 83 -12.31 14.69 -36.23
C GLU A 83 -11.06 15.03 -35.42
N GLU A 84 -10.39 16.15 -35.71
CA GLU A 84 -9.25 16.63 -34.93
C GLU A 84 -9.64 17.00 -33.50
N ALA A 85 -10.78 17.67 -33.31
CA ALA A 85 -11.33 17.95 -31.98
C ALA A 85 -11.60 16.67 -31.20
N LEU A 86 -12.17 15.65 -31.86
CA LEU A 86 -12.41 14.34 -31.26
C LEU A 86 -11.10 13.63 -30.90
N ARG A 87 -10.09 13.62 -31.78
CA ARG A 87 -8.76 13.06 -31.52
C ARG A 87 -8.11 13.73 -30.31
N LYS A 88 -8.17 15.06 -30.23
CA LYS A 88 -7.61 15.84 -29.10
C LYS A 88 -8.30 15.48 -27.78
N THR A 89 -9.62 15.34 -27.79
CA THR A 89 -10.38 14.94 -26.59
C THR A 89 -10.06 13.50 -26.19
N ARG A 90 -10.04 12.55 -27.14
CA ARG A 90 -9.65 11.15 -26.87
C ARG A 90 -8.25 11.06 -26.28
N TRP A 91 -7.31 11.82 -26.83
CA TRP A 91 -5.94 11.87 -26.31
C TRP A 91 -5.87 12.41 -24.88
N LYS A 92 -6.56 13.53 -24.58
CA LYS A 92 -6.64 14.07 -23.20
C LYS A 92 -7.27 13.08 -22.22
N ASN A 93 -8.34 12.40 -22.63
CA ASN A 93 -9.00 11.41 -21.81
C ASN A 93 -8.10 10.20 -21.56
N ALA A 94 -7.38 9.72 -22.57
CA ALA A 94 -6.40 8.64 -22.42
C ALA A 94 -5.28 9.01 -21.44
N MET A 95 -4.69 10.21 -21.58
CA MET A 95 -3.67 10.71 -20.64
C MET A 95 -4.19 10.82 -19.20
N THR A 96 -5.44 11.25 -19.04
CA THR A 96 -6.07 11.38 -17.72
C THR A 96 -6.35 10.00 -17.09
N ALA A 97 -6.84 9.06 -17.90
CA ALA A 97 -7.07 7.68 -17.48
C ALA A 97 -5.76 6.97 -17.10
N GLU A 98 -4.69 7.16 -17.87
CA GLU A 98 -3.36 6.61 -17.58
C GLU A 98 -2.81 7.17 -16.26
N ARG A 99 -2.92 8.50 -16.05
CA ARG A 99 -2.53 9.12 -14.78
C ARG A 99 -3.32 8.53 -13.61
N LEU A 100 -4.64 8.38 -13.76
CA LEU A 100 -5.48 7.80 -12.72
C LEU A 100 -5.11 6.34 -12.42
N GLN A 101 -4.87 5.54 -13.46
CA GLN A 101 -4.43 4.15 -13.32
C GLN A 101 -3.09 4.05 -12.58
N GLU A 102 -2.15 4.95 -12.88
CA GLU A 102 -0.86 4.99 -12.21
C GLU A 102 -1.00 5.39 -10.73
N GLU A 103 -1.88 6.31 -10.39
CA GLU A 103 -2.19 6.64 -8.99
C GLU A 103 -2.84 5.45 -8.24
N PHE A 104 -3.76 4.72 -8.88
CA PHE A 104 -4.30 3.48 -8.32
C PHE A 104 -3.23 2.40 -8.11
N ARG A 105 -2.29 2.28 -9.05
CA ARG A 105 -1.16 1.34 -8.94
C ARG A 105 -0.27 1.71 -7.75
N LYS A 106 0.07 2.99 -7.59
CA LYS A 106 0.85 3.49 -6.43
C LYS A 106 0.14 3.23 -5.11
N LEU A 107 -1.14 3.59 -5.02
CA LEU A 107 -1.94 3.37 -3.81
C LEU A 107 -2.02 1.88 -3.48
N SER A 108 -2.18 1.01 -4.48
CA SER A 108 -2.20 -0.45 -4.27
C SER A 108 -0.89 -0.96 -3.70
N VAL A 109 0.25 -0.49 -4.21
CA VAL A 109 1.58 -0.83 -3.68
C VAL A 109 1.76 -0.31 -2.25
N GLU A 110 1.31 0.91 -1.97
CA GLU A 110 1.38 1.48 -0.62
C GLU A 110 0.51 0.71 0.37
N MET A 111 -0.73 0.38 0.02
CA MET A 111 -1.64 -0.40 0.85
C MET A 111 -1.09 -1.80 1.14
N ALA A 112 -0.53 -2.47 0.11
CA ALA A 112 0.13 -3.75 0.31
C ALA A 112 1.33 -3.63 1.27
N GLY A 113 2.16 -2.59 1.11
CA GLY A 113 3.27 -2.32 2.03
C GLY A 113 2.82 -2.07 3.48
N LYS A 114 1.74 -1.29 3.68
CA LYS A 114 1.16 -1.09 5.02
C LYS A 114 0.57 -2.34 5.62
N PHE A 115 -0.02 -3.21 4.80
CA PHE A 115 -0.50 -4.51 5.25
C PHE A 115 0.65 -5.40 5.71
N ASP A 116 1.72 -5.51 4.92
CA ASP A 116 2.92 -6.28 5.26
C ASP A 116 3.61 -5.75 6.53
N GLU A 117 3.70 -4.43 6.69
CA GLU A 117 4.20 -3.78 7.91
C GLU A 117 3.34 -4.14 9.13
N ASN A 118 2.02 -4.06 8.98
CA ASN A 118 1.08 -4.38 10.05
C ASN A 118 1.11 -5.87 10.42
N GLU A 119 1.21 -6.77 9.43
CA GLU A 119 1.38 -8.21 9.66
C GLU A 119 2.68 -8.51 10.43
N LYS A 120 3.79 -7.87 10.05
CA LYS A 120 5.06 -7.99 10.79
C LYS A 120 4.95 -7.49 12.23
N LEU A 121 4.26 -6.36 12.46
CA LEU A 121 4.03 -5.84 13.80
C LEU A 121 3.13 -6.76 14.62
N MET A 122 2.09 -7.32 14.02
CA MET A 122 1.21 -8.31 14.65
C MET A 122 1.99 -9.57 15.03
N MET A 123 2.84 -10.08 14.14
CA MET A 123 3.70 -11.23 14.42
C MET A 123 4.65 -10.95 15.59
N LYS A 124 5.28 -9.76 15.63
CA LYS A 124 6.13 -9.34 16.76
C LYS A 124 5.34 -9.28 18.07
N ALA A 125 4.20 -8.62 18.08
CA ALA A 125 3.34 -8.52 19.27
C ALA A 125 2.86 -9.90 19.74
N MET A 126 2.55 -10.81 18.81
CA MET A 126 2.17 -12.19 19.12
C MET A 126 3.33 -12.97 19.76
N THR A 127 4.56 -12.82 19.23
CA THR A 127 5.75 -13.45 19.82
C THR A 127 6.07 -12.91 21.21
N GLU A 128 5.94 -11.61 21.42
CA GLU A 128 6.14 -10.97 22.74
C GLU A 128 5.07 -11.42 23.75
N ALA A 129 3.80 -11.46 23.33
CA ALA A 129 2.71 -11.98 24.16
C ALA A 129 2.91 -13.46 24.53
N ASN A 130 3.45 -14.27 23.62
CA ASN A 130 3.79 -15.67 23.91
C ASN A 130 4.90 -15.78 24.94
N GLU A 131 5.96 -14.97 24.81
CA GLU A 131 7.06 -14.93 25.76
C GLU A 131 6.59 -14.51 27.16
N LEU A 132 5.78 -13.45 27.25
CA LEU A 132 5.18 -13.01 28.53
C LEU A 132 4.26 -14.07 29.13
N ARG A 133 3.48 -14.79 28.31
CA ARG A 133 2.67 -15.92 28.78
C ARG A 133 3.54 -17.03 29.37
N PHE A 134 4.65 -17.38 28.72
CA PHE A 134 5.58 -18.37 29.22
C PHE A 134 6.23 -17.94 30.54
N GLN A 135 6.62 -16.67 30.67
CA GLN A 135 7.16 -16.12 31.91
C GLN A 135 6.12 -16.15 33.04
N ASN A 136 4.88 -15.75 32.77
CA ASN A 136 3.79 -15.82 33.74
C ASN A 136 3.55 -17.27 34.21
N GLN A 137 3.54 -18.23 33.28
CA GLN A 137 3.36 -19.65 33.62
C GLN A 137 4.47 -20.15 34.56
N ASN A 138 5.73 -19.77 34.31
CA ASN A 138 6.86 -20.14 35.16
C ASN A 138 6.78 -19.48 36.55
N LEU A 139 6.37 -18.21 36.62
CA LEU A 139 6.16 -17.52 37.90
C LEU A 139 5.01 -18.14 38.69
N GLU A 140 3.91 -18.51 38.03
CA GLU A 140 2.77 -19.20 38.62
C GLU A 140 3.17 -20.57 39.16
N GLU A 141 3.99 -21.33 38.43
CA GLU A 141 4.54 -22.61 38.90
C GLU A 141 5.44 -22.44 40.14
N ARG A 142 6.29 -21.40 40.16
CA ARG A 142 7.14 -21.09 41.33
C ARG A 142 6.31 -20.66 42.53
N LEU A 143 5.26 -19.86 42.31
CA LEU A 143 4.34 -19.44 43.35
C LEU A 143 3.63 -20.65 43.95
N GLN A 144 3.09 -21.53 43.11
CA GLN A 144 2.44 -22.75 43.56
C GLN A 144 3.37 -23.62 44.41
N LYS A 145 4.63 -23.82 43.99
CA LYS A 145 5.62 -24.56 44.78
C LYS A 145 5.88 -23.92 46.15
N ALA A 146 6.01 -22.61 46.20
CA ALA A 146 6.21 -21.90 47.47
C ALA A 146 4.97 -22.02 48.39
N ASP A 147 3.77 -21.98 47.83
CA ASP A 147 2.52 -22.19 48.59
C ASP A 147 2.42 -23.63 49.14
N GLU A 148 2.81 -24.63 48.34
CA GLU A 148 2.90 -26.03 48.76
C GLU A 148 3.91 -26.21 49.91
N GLU A 149 5.10 -25.59 49.81
CA GLU A 149 6.11 -25.59 50.87
C GLU A 149 5.62 -24.89 52.15
N LEU A 150 4.96 -23.74 52.02
CA LEU A 150 4.36 -23.02 53.15
C LEU A 150 3.26 -23.83 53.84
N SER A 151 2.44 -24.55 53.06
CA SER A 151 1.44 -25.46 53.61
C SER A 151 2.11 -26.57 54.42
N LEU A 152 3.17 -27.19 53.88
CA LEU A 152 3.92 -28.23 54.57
C LEU A 152 4.53 -27.73 55.89
N ILE A 153 5.18 -26.56 55.89
CA ILE A 153 5.76 -25.96 57.09
C ILE A 153 4.68 -25.62 58.12
N ARG A 154 3.53 -25.09 57.66
CA ARG A 154 2.39 -24.80 58.53
C ARG A 154 1.87 -26.06 59.21
N ASP A 155 1.71 -27.14 58.47
CA ASP A 155 1.26 -28.43 59.00
C ASP A 155 2.27 -29.03 59.97
N GLN A 156 3.57 -28.96 59.66
CA GLN A 156 4.63 -29.38 60.58
C GLN A 156 4.64 -28.58 61.89
N ASN A 157 4.52 -27.24 61.80
CA ASN A 157 4.46 -26.38 62.98
C ASN A 157 3.19 -26.63 63.80
N ARG A 158 2.06 -26.92 63.15
CA ARG A 158 0.83 -27.32 63.82
C ARG A 158 1.03 -28.60 64.64
N ILE A 159 1.64 -29.63 64.05
CA ILE A 159 1.95 -30.89 64.73
C ILE A 159 2.89 -30.64 65.93
N ARG A 160 3.97 -29.89 65.74
CA ARG A 160 4.91 -29.55 66.84
C ARG A 160 4.24 -28.79 67.98
N MET A 161 3.33 -27.87 67.67
CA MET A 161 2.55 -27.18 68.71
C MET A 161 1.63 -28.15 69.46
N GLU A 162 0.93 -29.04 68.76
CA GLU A 162 0.10 -30.07 69.38
C GLU A 162 0.96 -31.00 70.29
N GLU A 163 2.15 -31.40 69.85
CA GLU A 163 3.11 -32.17 70.66
C GLU A 163 3.58 -31.40 71.90
N LEU A 164 3.95 -30.12 71.78
CA LEU A 164 4.35 -29.30 72.93
C LEU A 164 3.20 -29.07 73.91
N LEU A 165 1.98 -28.86 73.40
CA LEU A 165 0.78 -28.74 74.23
C LEU A 165 0.52 -30.03 75.01
N THR A 166 0.63 -31.20 74.39
CA THR A 166 0.48 -32.49 75.09
C THR A 166 1.58 -32.72 76.12
N GLN A 167 2.84 -32.35 75.84
CA GLN A 167 3.91 -32.40 76.84
C GLN A 167 3.67 -31.45 78.01
N LEU A 168 3.20 -30.24 77.74
CA LEU A 168 2.90 -29.25 78.76
C LEU A 168 1.75 -29.73 79.65
N ASP A 169 0.69 -30.30 79.07
CA ASP A 169 -0.41 -30.93 79.81
C ASP A 169 0.09 -32.07 80.73
N LEU A 170 0.99 -32.92 80.23
CA LEU A 170 1.62 -33.97 81.05
C LEU A 170 2.47 -33.39 82.21
N LYS A 171 3.26 -32.34 81.95
CA LYS A 171 4.07 -31.67 82.99
C LYS A 171 3.18 -30.95 84.01
N THR A 172 2.10 -30.31 83.58
CA THR A 172 1.10 -29.70 84.46
C THR A 172 0.49 -30.76 85.39
N LYS A 173 0.03 -31.90 84.84
CA LYS A 173 -0.49 -33.01 85.65
C LYS A 173 0.55 -33.56 86.64
N HIS A 174 1.83 -33.62 86.25
CA HIS A 174 2.90 -34.04 87.16
C HIS A 174 3.15 -33.02 88.28
N ILE A 175 3.14 -31.72 87.97
CA ILE A 175 3.25 -30.64 88.97
C ILE A 175 2.07 -30.69 89.94
N GLU A 176 0.84 -30.90 89.44
CA GLU A 176 -0.34 -31.09 90.28
C GLU A 176 -0.19 -32.27 91.23
N HIS A 177 0.28 -33.42 90.73
CA HIS A 177 0.58 -34.60 91.55
C HIS A 177 1.65 -34.31 92.62
N MET A 178 2.78 -33.74 92.24
CA MET A 178 3.84 -33.34 93.19
C MET A 178 3.33 -32.32 94.22
N SER A 179 2.43 -31.42 93.82
CA SER A 179 1.83 -30.43 94.72
C SER A 179 0.91 -31.10 95.74
N LEU A 180 0.10 -32.08 95.32
CA LEU A 180 -0.72 -32.89 96.22
C LEU A 180 0.15 -33.70 97.21
N GLU A 181 1.24 -34.31 96.73
CA GLU A 181 2.20 -35.01 97.60
C GLU A 181 2.89 -34.07 98.59
N LEU A 182 3.31 -32.88 98.13
CA LEU A 182 3.91 -31.85 98.97
C LEU A 182 2.92 -31.36 100.03
N GLU A 183 1.65 -31.19 99.68
CA GLU A 183 0.62 -30.80 100.62
C GLU A 183 0.37 -31.89 101.67
N ALA A 184 0.32 -33.16 101.25
CA ALA A 184 0.20 -34.30 102.15
C ALA A 184 1.39 -34.41 103.13
N THR A 185 2.63 -34.26 102.64
CA THR A 185 3.84 -34.26 103.49
C THR A 185 3.91 -33.03 104.38
N SER A 186 3.48 -31.85 103.90
CA SER A 186 3.37 -30.64 104.72
C SER A 186 2.34 -30.79 105.84
N GLN A 187 1.20 -31.42 105.57
CA GLN A 187 0.21 -31.77 106.58
C GLN A 187 0.78 -32.75 107.61
N GLN A 188 1.47 -33.81 107.17
CA GLN A 188 2.17 -34.74 108.07
C GLN A 188 3.21 -34.04 108.94
N LEU A 189 4.00 -33.12 108.36
CA LEU A 189 4.99 -32.32 109.09
C LEU A 189 4.31 -31.41 110.13
N ARG A 190 3.21 -30.74 109.78
CA ARG A 190 2.41 -29.97 110.76
C ARG A 190 1.91 -30.84 111.90
N CYS A 191 1.41 -32.05 111.62
CA CYS A 191 1.00 -33.00 112.65
C CYS A 191 2.19 -33.41 113.55
N ALA A 192 3.33 -33.75 112.95
CA ALA A 192 4.54 -34.11 113.69
C ALA A 192 5.10 -32.94 114.52
N GLN A 193 5.04 -31.72 113.97
CA GLN A 193 5.48 -30.51 114.63
C GLN A 193 4.57 -30.16 115.80
N LYS A 194 3.24 -30.24 115.65
CA LYS A 194 2.29 -30.12 116.78
C LYS A 194 2.61 -31.13 117.89
N HIS A 195 2.80 -32.40 117.55
CA HIS A 195 3.17 -33.42 118.52
C HIS A 195 4.55 -33.16 119.17
N LYS A 196 5.51 -32.59 118.43
CA LYS A 196 6.80 -32.16 118.98
C LYS A 196 6.65 -30.95 119.90
N GLU A 197 5.83 -29.97 119.54
CA GLU A 197 5.50 -28.80 120.37
C GLU A 197 4.81 -29.25 121.66
N GLU A 198 3.83 -30.15 121.59
CA GLU A 198 3.20 -30.79 122.75
C GLU A 198 4.24 -31.50 123.64
N LYS A 199 5.18 -32.25 123.04
CA LYS A 199 6.29 -32.87 123.78
C LYS A 199 7.26 -31.84 124.36
N GLN A 200 7.59 -30.78 123.64
CA GLN A 200 8.46 -29.71 124.12
C GLN A 200 7.80 -28.89 125.21
N GLU A 201 6.49 -28.70 125.17
CA GLU A 201 5.72 -28.06 126.22
C GLU A 201 5.67 -28.96 127.46
N ALA A 202 5.45 -30.27 127.28
CA ALA A 202 5.60 -31.26 128.36
C ALA A 202 7.02 -31.26 128.96
N PHE A 203 8.07 -31.26 128.12
CA PHE A 203 9.45 -31.15 128.55
C PHE A 203 9.79 -29.78 129.10
N SER A 204 9.12 -28.69 128.71
CA SER A 204 9.34 -27.35 129.26
C SER A 204 8.76 -27.26 130.66
N VAL A 205 7.60 -27.86 130.90
CA VAL A 205 7.05 -28.07 132.24
C VAL A 205 8.01 -28.92 133.08
N GLU A 206 8.54 -30.01 132.53
CA GLU A 206 9.53 -30.87 133.20
C GLU A 206 10.86 -30.14 133.45
N ILE A 207 11.34 -29.35 132.49
CA ILE A 207 12.54 -28.51 132.59
C ILE A 207 12.30 -27.37 133.57
N GLN A 208 11.10 -26.79 133.69
CA GLN A 208 10.79 -25.82 134.74
C GLN A 208 10.82 -26.49 136.13
N MET A 209 10.33 -27.73 136.24
CA MET A 209 10.47 -28.53 137.47
C MET A 209 11.93 -28.90 137.79
N LEU A 210 12.70 -29.28 136.77
CA LEU A 210 14.12 -29.60 136.90
C LEU A 210 14.96 -28.33 137.10
N ASN A 211 14.57 -27.17 136.56
CA ASN A 211 15.22 -25.89 136.80
C ASN A 211 14.94 -25.38 138.21
N ALA A 212 13.75 -25.60 138.77
CA ALA A 212 13.54 -25.41 140.20
C ALA A 212 14.44 -26.35 141.05
N LYS A 213 14.72 -27.55 140.53
CA LYS A 213 15.62 -28.54 141.15
C LYS A 213 17.11 -28.24 140.94
N ILE A 214 17.47 -27.58 139.83
CA ILE A 214 18.82 -27.13 139.49
C ILE A 214 19.12 -25.79 140.17
N GLU A 215 18.14 -24.90 140.37
CA GLU A 215 18.24 -23.70 141.22
C GLU A 215 18.55 -24.07 142.68
N MET A 216 18.19 -25.28 143.11
CA MET A 216 18.61 -25.87 144.38
C MET A 216 20.02 -26.50 144.36
N LEU A 217 20.55 -26.88 143.19
CA LEU A 217 21.78 -27.67 143.05
C LEU A 217 22.95 -26.88 142.45
N THR A 218 22.77 -25.63 142.03
CA THR A 218 23.85 -24.73 141.60
C THR A 218 24.21 -23.69 142.65
N LYS A 219 24.60 -24.17 143.84
CA LYS A 219 25.58 -23.54 144.75
C LYS A 219 26.98 -24.16 144.59
N GLU A 220 27.28 -24.87 143.49
CA GLU A 220 28.57 -25.56 143.32
C GLU A 220 29.07 -25.58 141.85
N LYS A 221 29.82 -24.53 141.49
CA LYS A 221 31.05 -24.47 140.67
C LYS A 221 31.12 -25.04 139.21
N ASN A 222 31.30 -24.10 138.25
CA ASN A 222 32.34 -23.91 137.17
C ASN A 222 32.93 -25.14 136.39
N HIS A 223 33.40 -25.16 135.12
CA HIS A 223 33.69 -24.18 134.03
C HIS A 223 34.27 -24.87 132.73
N ILE A 224 33.87 -24.43 131.50
CA ILE A 224 34.61 -24.20 130.18
C ILE A 224 35.26 -25.41 129.39
N PRO A 225 35.85 -25.27 128.15
CA PRO A 225 35.27 -25.54 126.80
C PRO A 225 36.22 -26.26 125.77
N GLY A 226 35.89 -26.17 124.46
CA GLY A 226 36.84 -26.03 123.32
C GLY A 226 36.72 -27.13 122.25
N GLN A 227 37.18 -27.02 120.99
CA GLN A 227 37.57 -25.96 120.02
C GLN A 227 38.01 -26.70 118.71
N ALA A 228 38.07 -25.97 117.58
CA ALA A 228 38.98 -26.15 116.40
C ALA A 228 38.69 -27.35 115.43
N GLU A 229 39.09 -27.44 114.14
CA GLU A 229 40.07 -26.72 113.31
C GLU A 229 39.99 -27.15 111.80
N GLN A 230 40.33 -26.23 110.86
CA GLN A 230 41.14 -26.31 109.60
C GLN A 230 40.86 -27.16 108.30
N VAL A 231 41.08 -26.46 107.15
CA VAL A 231 41.97 -26.71 105.95
C VAL A 231 41.61 -27.73 104.84
N LYS A 232 41.68 -27.34 103.53
CA LYS A 232 42.72 -27.70 102.49
C LYS A 232 42.36 -27.31 101.02
N ILE A 233 43.38 -27.37 100.15
CA ILE A 233 43.65 -26.73 98.84
C ILE A 233 43.36 -27.64 97.61
N SER A 234 43.20 -27.02 96.42
CA SER A 234 43.67 -27.43 95.05
C SER A 234 42.61 -27.80 94.00
N ASP A 235 42.70 -27.24 92.77
CA ASP A 235 42.87 -28.00 91.50
C ASP A 235 42.86 -27.12 90.22
N GLU A 236 43.94 -27.21 89.43
CA GLU A 236 44.07 -26.70 88.04
C GLU A 236 44.34 -27.89 87.11
N THR A 237 43.30 -28.52 86.55
CA THR A 237 43.47 -29.56 85.49
C THR A 237 42.39 -29.60 84.38
N ASP A 238 41.42 -28.66 84.35
CA ASP A 238 40.30 -28.70 83.39
C ASP A 238 40.37 -27.72 82.21
N LYS A 239 41.49 -27.00 81.99
CA LYS A 239 41.55 -25.89 81.02
C LYS A 239 42.25 -26.20 79.69
N THR A 240 42.82 -27.39 79.51
CA THR A 240 43.58 -27.77 78.29
C THR A 240 42.88 -28.81 77.42
N LYS A 241 41.70 -29.30 77.82
CA LYS A 241 40.91 -30.29 77.07
C LYS A 241 39.88 -29.62 76.14
N THR A 242 39.26 -28.54 76.61
CA THR A 242 38.29 -27.73 75.85
C THR A 242 38.91 -26.98 74.67
N SER A 243 40.18 -26.56 74.73
CA SER A 243 40.83 -25.86 73.61
C SER A 243 41.24 -26.78 72.46
N VAL A 244 41.39 -28.09 72.70
CA VAL A 244 41.75 -29.06 71.67
C VAL A 244 40.52 -29.44 70.84
N GLU A 245 39.39 -29.65 71.51
CA GLU A 245 38.09 -29.97 70.88
C GLU A 245 37.58 -28.82 70.00
N GLU A 246 37.82 -27.56 70.39
CA GLU A 246 37.47 -26.37 69.58
C GLU A 246 38.27 -26.27 68.27
N THR A 247 39.55 -26.69 68.28
CA THR A 247 40.39 -26.67 67.06
C THR A 247 40.00 -27.75 66.05
N GLU A 248 39.50 -28.89 66.52
CA GLU A 248 39.07 -30.01 65.66
C GLU A 248 37.76 -29.71 64.92
N VAL A 249 36.80 -29.06 65.59
CA VAL A 249 35.54 -28.59 64.98
C VAL A 249 35.77 -27.52 63.90
N LEU A 250 36.77 -26.66 64.09
CA LEU A 250 37.16 -25.66 63.08
C LEU A 250 37.77 -26.33 61.85
N ILE A 251 38.62 -27.35 62.01
CA ILE A 251 39.23 -28.08 60.88
C ILE A 251 38.15 -28.75 60.02
N GLU A 252 37.17 -29.41 60.63
CA GLU A 252 36.08 -30.02 59.87
C GLU A 252 35.22 -29.01 59.09
N ARG A 253 35.00 -27.81 59.67
CA ARG A 253 34.27 -26.74 58.98
C ARG A 253 35.02 -26.28 57.72
N TRP A 254 36.33 -26.08 57.83
CA TRP A 254 37.18 -25.67 56.71
C TRP A 254 37.25 -26.74 55.62
N ILE A 255 37.24 -28.03 55.98
CA ILE A 255 37.17 -29.14 55.00
C ILE A 255 35.84 -29.10 54.24
N ARG A 256 34.71 -28.92 54.93
CA ARG A 256 33.39 -28.81 54.29
C ARG A 256 33.29 -27.60 53.35
N GLU A 257 33.80 -26.45 53.77
CA GLU A 257 33.84 -25.23 52.95
C GLU A 257 34.73 -25.40 51.71
N ARG A 258 35.90 -26.03 51.86
CA ARG A 258 36.77 -26.36 50.73
C ARG A 258 36.08 -27.29 49.73
N ASP A 259 35.43 -28.34 50.20
CA ASP A 259 34.77 -29.31 49.31
C ASP A 259 33.55 -28.68 48.58
N GLU A 260 32.86 -27.74 49.22
CA GLU A 260 31.79 -26.96 48.60
C GLU A 260 32.33 -25.99 47.53
N LEU A 261 33.43 -25.29 47.81
CA LEU A 261 34.10 -24.44 46.83
C LEU A 261 34.63 -25.25 45.63
N GLU A 262 35.16 -26.45 45.86
CA GLU A 262 35.62 -27.36 44.81
C GLU A 262 34.46 -27.76 43.87
N ARG A 263 33.28 -28.12 44.42
CA ARG A 263 32.09 -28.44 43.60
C ARG A 263 31.63 -27.25 42.77
N ASN A 264 31.58 -26.07 43.39
CA ASN A 264 31.16 -24.84 42.71
C ASN A 264 32.17 -24.45 41.61
N PHE A 265 33.47 -24.64 41.83
CA PHE A 265 34.50 -24.42 40.82
C PHE A 265 34.33 -25.36 39.62
N VAL A 266 34.06 -26.65 39.85
CA VAL A 266 33.83 -27.62 38.75
C VAL A 266 32.57 -27.26 37.95
N LEU A 267 31.48 -26.85 38.60
CA LEU A 267 30.26 -26.42 37.91
C LEU A 267 30.49 -25.15 37.09
N ALA A 268 31.14 -24.14 37.68
CA ALA A 268 31.48 -22.89 37.00
C ALA A 268 32.40 -23.13 35.80
N LYS A 269 33.37 -24.04 35.92
CA LYS A 269 34.26 -24.43 34.82
C LYS A 269 33.49 -25.08 33.67
N LYS A 270 32.58 -26.02 33.97
CA LYS A 270 31.74 -26.68 32.95
C LYS A 270 30.81 -25.68 32.26
N GLU A 271 30.29 -24.69 32.99
CA GLU A 271 29.47 -23.64 32.43
C GLU A 271 30.28 -22.69 31.52
N ALA A 272 31.50 -22.33 31.92
CA ALA A 272 32.42 -21.55 31.09
C ALA A 272 32.79 -22.28 29.78
N GLU A 273 33.02 -23.60 29.84
CA GLU A 273 33.28 -24.44 28.65
C GLU A 273 32.07 -24.46 27.69
N ARG A 274 30.84 -24.58 28.21
CA ARG A 274 29.62 -24.50 27.38
C ARG A 274 29.48 -23.13 26.69
N ALA A 275 29.68 -22.05 27.44
CA ALA A 275 29.64 -20.70 26.88
C ALA A 275 30.72 -20.49 25.80
N GLN A 276 31.89 -21.09 25.97
CA GLN A 276 32.96 -21.03 24.98
C GLN A 276 32.60 -21.75 23.67
N GLU A 277 31.93 -22.90 23.74
CA GLU A 277 31.45 -23.63 22.56
C GLU A 277 30.34 -22.85 21.82
N GLU A 278 29.41 -22.25 22.56
CA GLU A 278 28.38 -21.38 21.99
C GLU A 278 28.99 -20.17 21.27
N LEU A 279 30.01 -19.55 21.85
CA LEU A 279 30.75 -18.47 21.21
C LEU A 279 31.48 -18.91 19.94
N PHE A 280 31.98 -20.16 19.90
CA PHE A 280 32.61 -20.72 18.71
C PHE A 280 31.60 -20.88 17.56
N ILE A 281 30.41 -21.43 17.85
CA ILE A 281 29.32 -21.58 16.88
C ILE A 281 28.80 -20.22 16.39
N LEU A 282 28.61 -19.27 17.31
CA LEU A 282 28.17 -17.91 16.94
C LEU A 282 29.20 -17.21 16.06
N ARG A 283 30.50 -17.42 16.31
CA ARG A 283 31.58 -16.87 15.49
C ARG A 283 31.58 -17.46 14.08
N SER A 284 31.38 -18.77 13.92
CA SER A 284 31.31 -19.38 12.59
C SER A 284 30.08 -18.88 11.81
N LEU A 285 28.92 -18.84 12.46
CA LEU A 285 27.69 -18.30 11.85
C LEU A 285 27.84 -16.84 11.44
N LYS A 286 28.47 -16.01 12.29
CA LYS A 286 28.78 -14.61 11.96
C LYS A 286 29.61 -14.51 10.69
N ASN A 287 30.70 -15.28 10.60
CA ASN A 287 31.58 -15.25 9.44
C ASN A 287 30.84 -15.66 8.15
N GLU A 288 30.00 -16.69 8.21
CA GLU A 288 29.17 -17.09 7.06
C GLU A 288 28.23 -15.96 6.61
N LYS A 289 27.55 -15.30 7.55
CA LYS A 289 26.68 -14.17 7.24
C LYS A 289 27.44 -12.98 6.67
N GLU A 290 28.65 -12.72 7.16
CA GLU A 290 29.53 -11.65 6.66
C GLU A 290 29.93 -11.93 5.20
N THR A 291 30.29 -13.18 4.85
CA THR A 291 30.58 -13.52 3.44
C THR A 291 29.38 -13.40 2.51
N LEU A 292 28.17 -13.70 2.98
CA LEU A 292 26.94 -13.51 2.20
C LEU A 292 26.61 -12.03 2.03
N PHE A 293 26.84 -11.24 3.07
CA PHE A 293 26.67 -9.79 3.03
C PHE A 293 27.61 -9.16 1.99
N ASP A 294 28.89 -9.55 1.97
CA ASP A 294 29.87 -9.04 1.00
C ASP A 294 29.45 -9.38 -0.45
N LYS A 295 28.95 -10.60 -0.68
CA LYS A 295 28.43 -11.01 -2.00
C LYS A 295 27.24 -10.15 -2.43
N LEU A 296 26.24 -10.01 -1.57
CA LEU A 296 25.05 -9.20 -1.85
C LEU A 296 25.40 -7.73 -2.07
N SER A 297 26.34 -7.18 -1.29
CA SER A 297 26.82 -5.82 -1.48
C SER A 297 27.49 -5.66 -2.86
N SER A 298 28.33 -6.62 -3.26
CA SER A 298 28.99 -6.59 -4.57
C SER A 298 28.01 -6.68 -5.74
N GLU A 299 26.94 -7.48 -5.60
CA GLU A 299 25.86 -7.58 -6.58
C GLU A 299 25.07 -6.27 -6.67
N ALA A 300 24.73 -5.67 -5.52
CA ALA A 300 24.05 -4.37 -5.46
C ALA A 300 24.87 -3.26 -6.13
N ASP A 301 26.19 -3.25 -5.94
CA ASP A 301 27.07 -2.28 -6.59
C ASP A 301 27.24 -2.54 -8.09
N SER A 302 27.24 -3.80 -8.52
CA SER A 302 27.20 -4.15 -9.95
C SER A 302 25.91 -3.67 -10.62
N LEU A 303 24.75 -3.95 -10.02
CA LEU A 303 23.45 -3.49 -10.52
C LEU A 303 23.35 -1.96 -10.54
N ARG A 304 23.88 -1.28 -9.50
CA ARG A 304 23.96 0.18 -9.47
C ARG A 304 24.79 0.72 -10.63
N SER A 305 25.90 0.08 -10.94
CA SER A 305 26.76 0.44 -12.08
C SER A 305 26.04 0.25 -13.42
N GLN A 306 25.35 -0.89 -13.60
CA GLN A 306 24.52 -1.15 -14.79
C GLN A 306 23.40 -0.11 -14.94
N HIS A 307 22.72 0.25 -13.85
CA HIS A 307 21.69 1.28 -13.88
C HIS A 307 22.25 2.65 -14.29
N ILE A 308 23.43 3.03 -13.80
CA ILE A 308 24.11 4.27 -14.20
C ILE A 308 24.46 4.24 -15.69
N GLU A 309 24.96 3.11 -16.20
CA GLU A 309 25.31 2.93 -17.61
C GLU A 309 24.09 3.02 -18.53
N LEU A 310 22.98 2.35 -18.18
CA LEU A 310 21.72 2.42 -18.91
C LEU A 310 21.15 3.84 -18.90
N LYS A 311 21.21 4.53 -17.75
CA LYS A 311 20.76 5.93 -17.63
C LYS A 311 21.55 6.84 -18.56
N ASN A 312 22.88 6.70 -18.61
CA ASN A 312 23.72 7.49 -19.50
C ASN A 312 23.43 7.19 -20.98
N SER A 313 23.19 5.91 -21.32
CA SER A 313 22.84 5.48 -22.67
C SER A 313 21.50 6.06 -23.12
N LEU A 314 20.50 6.03 -22.24
CA LEU A 314 19.19 6.63 -22.48
C LEU A 314 19.29 8.14 -22.72
N SER A 315 20.05 8.88 -21.90
CA SER A 315 20.26 10.31 -22.11
C SER A 315 20.97 10.62 -23.43
N LYS A 316 21.87 9.75 -23.89
CA LYS A 316 22.54 9.88 -25.19
C LYS A 316 21.57 9.67 -26.35
N GLU A 317 20.73 8.63 -26.29
CA GLU A 317 19.68 8.37 -27.28
C GLU A 317 18.65 9.51 -27.34
N GLU A 318 18.31 10.10 -26.19
CA GLU A 318 17.36 11.22 -26.13
C GLU A 318 17.90 12.46 -26.86
N LEU A 319 19.19 12.77 -26.68
CA LEU A 319 19.87 13.83 -27.44
C LEU A 319 19.94 13.52 -28.95
N GLU A 320 20.15 12.27 -29.33
CA GLU A 320 20.17 11.86 -30.74
C GLU A 320 18.78 11.96 -31.38
N LYS A 321 17.74 11.53 -30.65
CA LYS A 321 16.35 11.70 -31.05
C LYS A 321 15.99 13.17 -31.25
N GLU A 322 16.43 14.06 -30.36
CA GLU A 322 16.20 15.50 -30.52
C GLU A 322 16.89 16.05 -31.77
N LYS A 323 18.11 15.59 -32.07
CA LYS A 323 18.82 15.95 -33.32
C LYS A 323 18.07 15.48 -34.56
N LEU A 324 17.60 14.22 -34.57
CA LEU A 324 16.83 13.67 -35.69
C LEU A 324 15.48 14.39 -35.84
N GLN A 325 14.81 14.75 -34.74
CA GLN A 325 13.59 15.56 -34.79
C GLN A 325 13.83 16.93 -35.44
N LYS A 326 14.95 17.59 -35.13
CA LYS A 326 15.33 18.85 -35.79
C LYS A 326 15.55 18.66 -37.29
N GLN A 327 16.26 17.61 -37.71
CA GLN A 327 16.46 17.30 -39.13
C GLN A 327 15.14 17.00 -39.87
N VAL A 328 14.23 16.25 -39.25
CA VAL A 328 12.90 15.96 -39.82
C VAL A 328 12.09 17.25 -40.00
N LEU A 329 12.16 18.18 -39.04
CA LEU A 329 11.49 19.48 -39.17
C LEU A 329 12.06 20.32 -40.33
N GLU A 330 13.38 20.30 -40.50
CA GLU A 330 14.08 21.01 -41.58
C GLU A 330 13.70 20.43 -42.96
N LEU A 331 13.75 19.11 -43.12
CA LEU A 331 13.31 18.42 -44.35
C LEU A 331 11.82 18.65 -44.64
N LYS A 332 10.97 18.68 -43.61
CA LYS A 332 9.54 19.00 -43.76
C LYS A 332 9.33 20.42 -44.27
N HIS A 333 10.15 21.37 -43.81
CA HIS A 333 10.11 22.76 -44.28
C HIS A 333 10.59 22.88 -45.73
N GLU A 334 11.65 22.16 -46.12
CA GLU A 334 12.12 22.09 -47.52
C GLU A 334 11.09 21.44 -48.46
N LEU A 335 10.41 20.39 -48.02
CA LEU A 335 9.32 19.76 -48.77
C LEU A 335 8.16 20.73 -48.98
N HIS A 336 7.84 21.56 -47.99
CA HIS A 336 6.78 22.56 -48.11
C HIS A 336 7.16 23.66 -49.12
N LYS A 337 8.42 24.12 -49.10
CA LYS A 337 8.96 25.10 -50.07
C LYS A 337 8.95 24.58 -51.50
N THR A 338 9.31 23.31 -51.73
CA THR A 338 9.27 22.71 -53.07
C THR A 338 7.83 22.49 -53.57
N LYS A 339 6.89 22.23 -52.66
CA LYS A 339 5.46 22.16 -52.99
C LYS A 339 4.88 23.51 -53.40
N GLU A 340 5.30 24.60 -52.74
CA GLU A 340 4.87 25.98 -53.06
C GLU A 340 5.57 26.57 -54.30
N GLY A 341 6.74 26.05 -54.70
CA GLY A 341 7.46 26.46 -55.92
C GLY A 341 6.96 25.85 -57.24
N SER A 342 5.94 24.97 -57.22
CA SER A 342 5.50 24.18 -58.38
C SER A 342 4.28 24.74 -59.14
N LYS A 343 4.19 26.07 -59.27
CA LYS A 343 3.35 26.73 -60.27
C LYS A 343 4.20 27.68 -61.12
N LEU A 344 4.86 27.15 -62.15
CA LEU A 344 5.05 27.76 -63.49
C LEU A 344 6.10 27.00 -64.33
N LYS A 345 5.70 26.72 -65.57
CA LYS A 345 6.47 26.38 -66.80
C LYS A 345 6.89 24.92 -67.06
N ASN A 346 6.14 24.34 -68.00
CA ASN A 346 6.62 23.43 -69.04
C ASN A 346 7.96 23.88 -69.65
N ASN A 347 8.89 22.94 -69.82
CA ASN A 347 9.47 22.65 -71.13
C ASN A 347 10.31 21.36 -71.09
N ASN A 348 10.21 20.60 -72.20
CA ASN A 348 10.96 19.39 -72.52
C ASN A 348 12.48 19.54 -72.32
N ASN A 349 13.14 18.48 -71.88
CA ASN A 349 14.18 17.74 -72.62
C ASN A 349 14.69 16.55 -71.80
N GLY A 350 14.96 15.43 -72.48
CA GLY A 350 15.26 14.14 -71.88
C GLY A 350 16.68 13.95 -71.36
N ALA A 351 16.88 12.81 -70.69
CA ALA A 351 18.03 11.89 -70.82
C ALA A 351 18.23 11.06 -69.53
N THR A 352 17.95 9.77 -69.66
CA THR A 352 18.80 8.63 -69.25
C THR A 352 19.10 8.39 -67.76
N PHE A 353 18.61 7.24 -67.29
CA PHE A 353 19.10 6.47 -66.13
C PHE A 353 20.62 6.19 -66.20
N PRO A 354 21.28 5.94 -65.05
CA PRO A 354 21.75 4.57 -64.84
C PRO A 354 21.59 4.05 -63.40
N GLU A 355 20.91 2.90 -63.36
CA GLU A 355 21.19 1.65 -62.63
C GLU A 355 22.43 1.57 -61.70
N GLY A 356 22.15 1.38 -60.40
CA GLY A 356 22.64 0.31 -59.50
C GLY A 356 24.15 0.07 -59.30
N LYS A 357 24.64 0.29 -58.06
CA LYS A 357 25.66 -0.56 -57.40
C LYS A 357 25.45 -0.60 -55.87
N ASN A 358 25.49 -1.82 -55.33
CA ASN A 358 25.36 -2.19 -53.92
C ASN A 358 26.67 -2.02 -53.11
N CYS A 359 26.49 -2.10 -51.78
CA CYS A 359 27.38 -2.68 -50.75
C CYS A 359 28.09 -1.75 -49.73
N THR A 360 27.46 -1.71 -48.53
CA THR A 360 28.02 -1.95 -47.17
C THR A 360 28.97 -0.94 -46.48
N PRO A 361 28.97 -0.93 -45.12
CA PRO A 361 29.30 0.23 -44.30
C PRO A 361 30.73 0.17 -43.74
N THR A 362 31.38 1.32 -43.65
CA THR A 362 32.65 1.47 -42.92
C THR A 362 32.44 2.30 -41.67
N TYR A 363 32.56 1.59 -40.54
CA TYR A 363 33.02 2.09 -39.25
C TYR A 363 34.14 3.12 -39.40
N ASN A 364 34.05 4.24 -38.68
CA ASN A 364 35.26 4.95 -38.27
C ASN A 364 35.10 5.42 -36.82
N GLU A 365 35.96 4.88 -35.98
CA GLU A 365 36.16 5.29 -34.60
C GLU A 365 36.92 6.63 -34.54
N ASN A 366 36.78 7.26 -33.38
CA ASN A 366 37.82 8.07 -32.74
C ASN A 366 37.97 9.54 -33.18
N TRP A 367 37.38 10.43 -32.37
CA TRP A 367 38.07 11.65 -31.94
C TRP A 367 37.94 11.79 -30.42
N GLY A 368 39.03 11.40 -29.74
CA GLY A 368 39.25 11.72 -28.34
C GLY A 368 39.86 13.12 -28.17
N THR A 369 39.29 13.83 -27.20
CA THR A 369 39.98 14.58 -26.14
C THR A 369 40.59 15.97 -26.44
N LYS A 370 40.26 16.89 -25.50
CA LYS A 370 40.84 18.20 -25.11
C LYS A 370 39.95 19.37 -25.55
N ARG A 371 39.43 20.26 -24.68
CA ARG A 371 39.96 20.90 -23.45
C ARG A 371 38.74 21.48 -22.70
N ALA A 372 38.59 21.24 -21.39
CA ALA A 372 39.05 22.08 -20.28
C ALA A 372 38.33 23.44 -20.10
N ALA A 373 37.58 23.51 -18.98
CA ALA A 373 37.34 24.65 -18.08
C ALA A 373 36.69 25.94 -18.62
N ILE A 374 35.59 26.36 -17.96
CA ILE A 374 35.42 27.68 -17.31
C ILE A 374 34.21 27.61 -16.34
N ASN A 375 34.53 27.74 -15.05
CA ASN A 375 33.85 28.43 -13.93
C ASN A 375 32.31 28.37 -13.78
N THR A 376 31.76 27.81 -12.71
CA THR A 376 31.66 28.35 -11.32
C THR A 376 31.02 29.74 -11.20
N ALA A 377 29.77 29.80 -10.72
CA ALA A 377 29.30 30.78 -9.74
C ALA A 377 27.84 30.56 -9.32
N LYS A 378 27.67 30.24 -8.03
CA LYS A 378 26.75 30.90 -7.05
C LYS A 378 25.23 30.73 -7.24
N VAL A 379 24.37 30.71 -6.22
CA VAL A 379 24.40 30.57 -4.75
C VAL A 379 22.90 30.44 -4.37
N LYS A 380 22.64 29.76 -3.26
CA LYS A 380 21.37 29.54 -2.56
C LYS A 380 20.51 30.79 -2.30
N GLU A 381 19.19 30.60 -2.30
CA GLU A 381 18.12 31.17 -1.42
C GLU A 381 16.76 30.80 -2.07
N SER A 382 15.63 30.55 -1.40
CA SER A 382 15.24 30.55 0.01
C SER A 382 13.86 29.87 0.15
N GLU A 383 13.60 29.44 1.38
CA GLU A 383 12.36 28.96 1.99
C GLU A 383 11.00 29.59 1.60
N GLU A 384 9.98 28.78 1.85
CA GLU A 384 8.62 29.09 2.34
C GLU A 384 7.54 29.64 1.38
N ARG A 385 6.48 28.83 1.22
CA ARG A 385 5.08 29.21 1.55
C ARG A 385 4.15 28.00 1.66
N LYS A 386 3.87 27.66 2.94
CA LYS A 386 2.61 27.21 3.56
C LYS A 386 1.52 26.53 2.72
N ASP A 387 1.28 25.27 3.10
CA ASP A 387 0.05 24.77 3.74
C ASP A 387 -1.31 25.25 3.21
N LYS A 388 -2.08 24.30 2.65
CA LYS A 388 -3.53 24.16 2.83
C LYS A 388 -3.95 22.72 2.48
N ARG A 389 -4.11 21.92 3.54
CA ARG A 389 -5.26 21.05 3.85
C ARG A 389 -6.00 20.41 2.67
N GLU A 390 -5.96 19.08 2.60
CA GLU A 390 -7.18 18.26 2.48
C GLU A 390 -6.88 16.81 2.89
N LYS A 391 -7.46 16.42 4.04
CA LYS A 391 -7.70 15.04 4.43
C LYS A 391 -9.02 14.64 3.79
N LEU A 392 -9.05 13.57 3.00
CA LEU A 392 -10.03 12.50 3.17
C LEU A 392 -9.57 11.31 2.32
N GLN A 393 -9.22 10.23 3.01
CA GLN A 393 -9.02 8.93 2.42
C GLN A 393 -10.02 7.98 3.09
N HIS A 394 -10.60 7.13 2.25
CA HIS A 394 -11.23 5.83 2.51
C HIS A 394 -12.75 5.78 2.61
N SER A 395 -13.37 5.17 1.60
CA SER A 395 -14.06 3.88 1.77
C SER A 395 -14.75 3.47 0.46
N GLU A 396 -14.11 2.64 -0.36
CA GLU A 396 -14.84 1.79 -1.32
C GLU A 396 -14.25 0.38 -1.28
N THR A 397 -14.87 -0.49 -0.48
CA THR A 397 -14.78 -1.94 -0.61
C THR A 397 -16.00 -2.48 -1.33
N THR A 398 -15.69 -3.30 -2.32
CA THR A 398 -16.56 -4.19 -3.10
C THR A 398 -17.62 -4.91 -2.27
N THR A 399 -18.87 -4.89 -2.74
CA THR A 399 -19.93 -5.81 -2.29
C THR A 399 -20.11 -6.93 -3.32
N THR A 400 -19.98 -8.16 -2.84
CA THR A 400 -20.49 -9.39 -3.46
C THR A 400 -21.71 -9.83 -2.65
N GLU A 401 -22.69 -10.35 -3.38
CA GLU A 401 -24.01 -10.88 -3.00
C GLU A 401 -24.14 -11.53 -1.60
N ARG A 402 -25.22 -11.22 -0.85
CA ARG A 402 -26.16 -12.23 -0.30
C ARG A 402 -27.44 -11.63 0.26
N MET A 403 -28.54 -12.33 0.00
CA MET A 403 -29.92 -12.04 0.41
C MET A 403 -30.18 -12.20 1.92
N SER A 404 -31.16 -11.42 2.40
CA SER A 404 -32.22 -11.76 3.39
C SER A 404 -31.86 -12.19 4.81
N ALA A 405 -32.28 -11.38 5.80
CA ALA A 405 -33.24 -11.77 6.86
C ALA A 405 -33.53 -10.61 7.84
N LYS A 406 -34.82 -10.37 8.11
CA LYS A 406 -35.32 -9.53 9.22
C LYS A 406 -34.90 -10.15 10.56
N LYS A 407 -34.39 -9.34 11.49
CA LYS A 407 -34.73 -9.46 12.91
C LYS A 407 -34.46 -8.16 13.68
N GLU A 408 -35.50 -7.66 14.32
CA GLU A 408 -35.47 -6.58 15.31
C GLU A 408 -34.58 -6.98 16.49
N VAL A 409 -33.74 -6.07 16.97
CA VAL A 409 -33.24 -6.05 18.36
C VAL A 409 -33.18 -4.61 18.84
N SER A 410 -33.81 -4.40 19.99
CA SER A 410 -33.99 -3.16 20.74
C SER A 410 -32.71 -2.66 21.42
N VAL A 411 -32.51 -1.34 21.32
CA VAL A 411 -32.08 -0.36 22.34
C VAL A 411 -31.08 -0.83 23.40
N ALA A 412 -29.88 -0.25 23.35
CA ALA A 412 -29.13 0.14 24.54
C ALA A 412 -28.54 1.54 24.31
N THR A 413 -28.90 2.44 25.22
CA THR A 413 -28.53 3.86 25.33
C THR A 413 -27.02 4.09 25.35
N LEU A 414 -26.52 4.95 24.46
CA LEU A 414 -25.36 5.80 24.73
C LEU A 414 -25.63 7.20 24.15
N ASP A 415 -25.79 8.13 25.07
CA ASP A 415 -25.89 9.56 24.90
C ASP A 415 -24.54 10.08 24.36
N ARG A 416 -24.42 10.23 23.04
CA ARG A 416 -23.34 10.98 22.37
C ARG A 416 -23.77 11.37 20.95
N ASP A 417 -24.01 12.68 20.82
CA ASP A 417 -23.98 13.49 19.60
C ASP A 417 -25.13 13.32 18.60
N ASP A 418 -26.34 13.77 18.98
CA ASP A 418 -27.48 13.99 18.07
C ASP A 418 -27.12 14.84 16.84
N SER A 419 -26.14 15.75 16.95
CA SER A 419 -25.63 16.53 15.81
C SER A 419 -24.94 15.67 14.75
N ASN A 420 -24.15 14.66 15.16
CA ASN A 420 -23.46 13.78 14.23
C ASN A 420 -24.43 12.82 13.53
N LEU A 421 -25.50 12.39 14.23
CA LEU A 421 -26.55 11.56 13.66
C LEU A 421 -27.40 12.35 12.65
N ALA A 422 -27.74 13.61 12.95
CA ALA A 422 -28.45 14.48 12.03
C ALA A 422 -27.62 14.79 10.77
N GLU A 423 -26.32 15.05 10.93
CA GLU A 423 -25.39 15.28 9.81
C GLU A 423 -25.29 14.02 8.92
N LEU A 424 -25.13 12.83 9.52
CA LEU A 424 -25.11 11.55 8.80
C LEU A 424 -26.41 11.27 8.05
N LEU A 425 -27.56 11.61 8.64
CA LEU A 425 -28.87 11.48 7.98
C LEU A 425 -29.00 12.43 6.77
N THR A 426 -28.53 13.67 6.90
CA THR A 426 -28.53 14.62 5.76
C THR A 426 -27.59 14.17 4.65
N GLU A 427 -26.42 13.63 4.99
CA GLU A 427 -25.46 13.10 4.01
C GLU A 427 -26.03 11.86 3.30
N MET A 428 -26.70 10.95 4.03
CA MET A 428 -27.41 9.82 3.43
C MET A 428 -28.52 10.26 2.47
N GLU A 429 -29.29 11.30 2.82
CA GLU A 429 -30.36 11.83 1.98
C GLU A 429 -29.80 12.41 0.67
N LEU A 430 -28.71 13.18 0.75
CA LEU A 430 -27.99 13.74 -0.40
C LEU A 430 -27.40 12.64 -1.30
N LEU A 431 -26.78 11.62 -0.72
CA LEU A 431 -26.26 10.47 -1.47
C LEU A 431 -27.39 9.70 -2.17
N ARG A 432 -28.55 9.56 -1.52
CA ARG A 432 -29.72 8.91 -2.12
C ARG A 432 -30.25 9.71 -3.31
N GLU A 433 -30.31 11.04 -3.19
CA GLU A 433 -30.74 11.92 -4.29
C GLU A 433 -29.73 11.91 -5.45
N ARG A 434 -28.43 11.95 -5.15
CA ARG A 434 -27.35 11.81 -6.15
C ARG A 434 -27.43 10.47 -6.88
N ASN A 435 -27.64 9.37 -6.16
CA ASN A 435 -27.81 8.05 -6.76
C ASN A 435 -29.06 7.97 -7.65
N LYS A 436 -30.15 8.65 -7.26
CA LYS A 436 -31.36 8.74 -8.08
C LYS A 436 -31.14 9.55 -9.37
N SER A 437 -30.41 10.67 -9.30
CA SER A 437 -30.02 11.45 -10.49
C SER A 437 -29.14 10.63 -11.43
N MET A 438 -28.09 10.01 -10.89
CA MET A 438 -27.17 9.16 -11.65
C MET A 438 -27.89 7.97 -12.31
N GLY A 439 -28.83 7.34 -11.60
CA GLY A 439 -29.67 6.27 -12.17
C GLY A 439 -30.55 6.76 -13.33
N SER A 440 -31.04 8.00 -13.26
CA SER A 440 -31.83 8.60 -14.34
C SER A 440 -30.99 8.94 -15.57
N GLU A 441 -29.79 9.49 -15.36
CA GLU A 441 -28.81 9.77 -16.43
C GLU A 441 -28.35 8.49 -17.13
N LEU A 442 -28.11 7.41 -16.36
CA LEU A 442 -27.75 6.10 -16.93
C LEU A 442 -28.87 5.53 -17.80
N LYS A 443 -30.12 5.67 -17.37
CA LYS A 443 -31.28 5.24 -18.15
C LYS A 443 -31.41 6.04 -19.46
N ASP A 444 -31.22 7.35 -19.39
CA ASP A 444 -31.26 8.24 -20.55
C ASP A 444 -30.11 7.95 -21.55
N MET A 445 -28.92 7.64 -21.03
CA MET A 445 -27.81 7.16 -21.87
C MET A 445 -28.14 5.82 -22.54
N GLN A 446 -28.70 4.86 -21.80
CA GLN A 446 -29.10 3.56 -22.35
C GLN A 446 -30.14 3.71 -23.47
N GLU A 447 -31.11 4.60 -23.31
CA GLU A 447 -32.13 4.88 -24.32
C GLU A 447 -31.51 5.50 -25.58
N ARG A 448 -30.64 6.50 -25.43
CA ARG A 448 -29.91 7.10 -26.56
C ARG A 448 -29.03 6.08 -27.30
N TYR A 449 -28.35 5.18 -26.58
CA TYR A 449 -27.60 4.10 -27.21
C TYR A 449 -28.50 3.13 -27.99
N SER A 450 -29.67 2.81 -27.43
CA SER A 450 -30.66 1.94 -28.10
C SER A 450 -31.19 2.58 -29.38
N GLU A 451 -31.51 3.88 -29.34
CA GLU A 451 -31.97 4.64 -30.52
C GLU A 451 -30.88 4.74 -31.60
N ILE A 452 -29.64 5.05 -31.22
CA ILE A 452 -28.51 5.10 -32.14
C ILE A 452 -28.29 3.72 -32.78
N SER A 453 -28.32 2.65 -31.99
CA SER A 453 -28.16 1.29 -32.50
C SER A 453 -29.26 0.92 -33.50
N LEU A 454 -30.50 1.35 -33.26
CA LEU A 454 -31.60 1.14 -34.20
C LEU A 454 -31.37 1.88 -35.52
N LYS A 455 -31.00 3.18 -35.47
CA LYS A 455 -30.69 3.98 -36.67
C LYS A 455 -29.54 3.38 -37.48
N PHE A 456 -28.52 2.83 -36.81
CA PHE A 456 -27.44 2.11 -37.50
C PHE A 456 -27.93 0.87 -38.24
N ALA A 457 -28.84 0.10 -37.64
CA ALA A 457 -29.43 -1.07 -38.30
C ALA A 457 -30.27 -0.68 -39.53
N GLU A 458 -31.04 0.40 -39.43
CA GLU A 458 -31.84 0.95 -40.55
C GLU A 458 -30.93 1.40 -41.70
N VAL A 459 -29.91 2.22 -41.42
CA VAL A 459 -28.95 2.71 -42.43
C VAL A 459 -28.20 1.56 -43.11
N GLU A 460 -27.78 0.53 -42.36
CA GLU A 460 -27.13 -0.64 -42.94
C GLU A 460 -28.11 -1.46 -43.80
N GLY A 461 -29.38 -1.56 -43.41
CA GLY A 461 -30.45 -2.17 -44.20
C GLY A 461 -30.67 -1.46 -45.54
N GLU A 462 -30.78 -0.12 -45.52
CA GLU A 462 -30.89 0.69 -46.74
C GLU A 462 -29.66 0.54 -47.63
N ARG A 463 -28.46 0.56 -47.04
CA ARG A 463 -27.20 0.33 -47.77
C ARG A 463 -27.21 -1.03 -48.47
N GLN A 464 -27.65 -2.09 -47.79
CA GLN A 464 -27.75 -3.43 -48.38
C GLN A 464 -28.77 -3.48 -49.53
N GLN A 465 -29.93 -2.85 -49.39
CA GLN A 465 -30.91 -2.73 -50.46
C GLN A 465 -30.35 -1.98 -51.68
N LEU A 466 -29.61 -0.90 -51.46
CA LEU A 466 -28.98 -0.13 -52.52
C LEU A 466 -27.92 -0.96 -53.25
N VAL A 467 -27.07 -1.68 -52.51
CA VAL A 467 -26.09 -2.62 -53.07
C VAL A 467 -26.76 -3.72 -53.89
N MET A 468 -27.87 -4.29 -53.41
CA MET A 468 -28.65 -5.27 -54.17
C MET A 468 -29.20 -4.68 -55.48
N THR A 469 -29.75 -3.48 -55.43
CA THR A 469 -30.30 -2.78 -56.62
C THR A 469 -29.20 -2.51 -57.65
N VAL A 470 -28.05 -2.00 -57.21
CA VAL A 470 -26.88 -1.78 -58.08
C VAL A 470 -26.39 -3.09 -58.69
N ARG A 471 -26.37 -4.19 -57.91
CA ARG A 471 -25.97 -5.52 -58.42
C ARG A 471 -26.95 -6.01 -59.50
N ASN A 472 -28.25 -5.85 -59.29
CA ASN A 472 -29.29 -6.27 -60.25
C ASN A 472 -29.24 -5.45 -61.56
N LEU A 473 -29.01 -4.14 -61.48
CA LEU A 473 -28.82 -3.30 -62.66
C LEU A 473 -27.54 -3.66 -63.43
N LYS A 474 -26.48 -4.05 -62.71
CA LYS A 474 -25.20 -4.48 -63.30
C LYS A 474 -25.30 -5.86 -63.96
N SER A 475 -26.10 -6.78 -63.44
CA SER A 475 -26.34 -8.09 -64.07
C SER A 475 -27.30 -7.98 -65.26
N GLY A 476 -28.27 -7.07 -65.24
CA GLY A 476 -29.17 -6.81 -66.38
C GLY A 476 -28.50 -6.22 -67.62
N LYS A 477 -27.36 -5.53 -67.47
CA LYS A 477 -26.54 -5.02 -68.60
C LYS A 477 -25.60 -6.05 -69.24
N LYS A 478 -25.59 -7.30 -68.75
CA LYS A 478 -24.71 -8.37 -69.22
C LYS A 478 -25.41 -9.45 -70.06
N ASN A 479 -26.70 -9.28 -70.36
CA ASN A 479 -27.46 -10.14 -71.27
C ASN A 479 -27.80 -9.41 -72.57
#